data_AF-D6Z9F1-F1
#
_entry.id   AF-D6Z9F1-F1
#
_cell.length_a   1.000
_cell.length_b   1.000
_cell.length_c   1.000
_cell.angle_alpha   90.00
_cell.angle_beta   90.00
_cell.angle_gamma   90.00
#
_symmetry.space_group_name_H-M   'P 1'
#
loop_
_entity.id
_entity.type
_entity.pdbx_description
1 polymer ?
#
loop_
_entity_poly.entity_id
_entity_poly.type
_entity_poly.pdbx_seq_one_letter_code
_entity_poly.pdbx_strand_id
1 'polypeptide(L)'
;MRRLADAMADNLRGLAAKRGLKYTEIAALTGIHPVHVKRLLSKETKMNVDAAHIFAHHLGTDVVALVAASLEDVPDLPTRADEEEERAAIGDEILREAIGRGENAPKKPRRWKKD
;
A
#
# COMPACT_ATOMS: atom_id res chain seq x y z
N MET A 1 4.37 8.42 -10.62
CA MET A 1 3.87 7.23 -9.88
C MET A 1 3.12 7.71 -8.64
N ARG A 2 1.78 7.54 -8.60
CA ARG A 2 0.96 7.94 -7.44
C ARG A 2 1.09 6.86 -6.37
N ARG A 3 1.34 7.24 -5.12
CA ARG A 3 1.45 6.28 -4.03
C ARG A 3 0.07 5.97 -3.46
N LEU A 4 -0.15 4.74 -3.04
CA LEU A 4 -1.39 4.32 -2.36
C LEU A 4 -1.73 5.23 -1.17
N ALA A 5 -0.73 5.62 -0.37
CA ALA A 5 -0.93 6.54 0.76
C ALA A 5 -1.48 7.91 0.34
N ASP A 6 -1.06 8.43 -0.81
CA ASP A 6 -1.53 9.71 -1.34
C ASP A 6 -2.98 9.58 -1.85
N ALA A 7 -3.30 8.46 -2.51
CA ALA A 7 -4.65 8.16 -2.97
C ALA A 7 -5.62 7.97 -1.78
N MET A 8 -5.18 7.31 -0.70
CA MET A 8 -5.97 7.20 0.53
C MET A 8 -6.22 8.58 1.17
N ALA A 9 -5.22 9.46 1.20
CA ALA A 9 -5.38 10.82 1.70
C ALA A 9 -6.41 11.63 0.90
N ASP A 10 -6.40 11.50 -0.43
CA ASP A 10 -7.39 12.15 -1.29
C ASP A 10 -8.81 11.63 -1.04
N ASN A 11 -8.97 10.31 -0.97
CA ASN A 11 -10.28 9.68 -0.73
C ASN A 11 -10.85 10.07 0.64
N LEU A 12 -10.02 10.06 1.70
CA LEU A 12 -10.42 10.51 3.03
C LEU A 12 -10.75 12.01 3.05
N ARG A 13 -9.97 12.85 2.37
CA ARG A 13 -10.28 14.28 2.22
C ARG A 13 -11.60 14.49 1.46
N GLY A 14 -11.86 13.72 0.41
CA GLY A 14 -13.12 13.75 -0.34
C GLY A 14 -14.31 13.35 0.53
N LEU A 15 -14.16 12.30 1.35
CA LEU A 15 -15.19 11.88 2.32
C LEU A 15 -15.45 12.96 3.37
N ALA A 16 -14.40 13.56 3.93
CA ALA A 16 -14.53 14.66 4.87
C ALA A 16 -15.24 15.87 4.25
N ALA A 17 -14.89 16.23 3.01
CA ALA A 17 -15.51 17.33 2.29
C ALA A 17 -17.00 17.06 1.99
N LYS A 18 -17.36 15.85 1.57
CA LYS A 18 -18.77 15.43 1.36
C LYS A 18 -19.61 15.55 2.63
N ARG A 19 -18.98 15.41 3.80
CA ARG A 19 -19.62 15.54 5.12
C ARG A 19 -19.54 16.95 5.70
N GLY A 20 -18.90 17.90 5.01
CA GLY A 20 -18.72 19.27 5.49
C GLY A 20 -17.78 19.39 6.69
N LEU A 21 -16.92 18.40 6.94
CA LEU A 21 -16.05 18.36 8.13
C LEU A 21 -14.76 19.17 7.92
N LYS A 22 -14.45 20.02 8.88
CA LYS A 22 -13.17 20.73 9.01
C LYS A 22 -12.15 19.85 9.71
N TYR A 23 -10.86 20.14 9.51
CA TYR A 23 -9.78 19.39 10.15
C TYR A 23 -9.86 19.36 11.69
N THR A 24 -10.39 20.40 12.32
CA THR A 24 -10.62 20.45 13.77
C THR A 24 -11.70 19.49 14.23
N GLU A 25 -12.73 19.28 13.41
CA GLU A 25 -13.84 18.36 13.73
C GLU A 25 -13.37 16.92 13.53
N ILE A 26 -12.61 16.66 12.45
CA ILE A 26 -11.98 15.35 12.23
C ILE A 26 -11.01 15.02 13.37
N ALA A 27 -10.25 16.00 13.84
CA ALA A 27 -9.37 15.83 15.01
C ALA A 27 -10.14 15.45 16.27
N ALA A 28 -11.28 16.09 16.53
CA ALA A 28 -12.14 15.76 17.65
C ALA A 28 -12.72 14.33 17.54
N LEU A 29 -13.08 13.89 16.33
CA LEU A 29 -13.59 12.54 16.09
C LEU A 29 -12.52 11.46 16.26
N THR A 30 -11.32 11.71 15.75
CA THR A 30 -10.23 10.70 15.68
C THR A 30 -9.31 10.71 16.90
N GLY A 31 -9.37 11.74 17.74
CA GLY A 31 -8.40 11.96 18.82
C GLY A 31 -7.01 12.37 18.34
N ILE A 32 -6.81 12.57 17.03
CA ILE A 32 -5.54 12.99 16.44
C ILE A 32 -5.42 14.52 16.51
N HIS A 33 -4.24 15.04 16.85
CA HIS A 33 -4.02 16.49 16.91
C HIS A 33 -4.35 17.17 15.55
N PRO A 34 -5.04 18.33 15.52
CA PRO A 34 -5.47 18.97 14.28
C PRO A 34 -4.37 19.24 13.25
N VAL A 35 -3.17 19.57 13.73
CA VAL A 35 -1.99 19.76 12.86
C VAL A 35 -1.60 18.46 12.16
N HIS A 36 -1.68 17.32 12.86
CA HIS A 36 -1.37 16.02 12.28
C HIS A 36 -2.44 15.59 11.28
N VAL A 37 -3.72 15.82 11.59
CA VAL A 37 -4.82 15.61 10.63
C VAL A 37 -4.57 16.39 9.35
N LYS A 38 -4.26 17.69 9.46
CA LYS A 38 -3.96 18.53 8.30
C LYS A 38 -2.81 17.94 7.48
N ARG A 39 -1.69 17.61 8.12
CA ARG A 39 -0.48 17.07 7.46
C ARG A 39 -0.71 15.73 6.76
N LEU A 40 -1.49 14.84 7.38
CA LEU A 40 -1.81 13.53 6.81
C LEU A 40 -2.73 13.68 5.59
N LEU A 41 -3.80 14.48 5.70
CA LEU A 41 -4.74 14.71 4.61
C LEU A 41 -4.15 15.61 3.50
N SER A 42 -3.15 16.45 3.79
CA SER A 42 -2.41 17.23 2.81
C SER A 42 -1.22 16.52 2.19
N LYS A 43 -0.94 15.27 2.59
CA LYS A 43 0.20 14.47 2.12
C LYS A 43 1.57 15.06 2.49
N GLU A 44 1.61 16.05 3.39
CA GLU A 44 2.87 16.54 3.99
C GLU A 44 3.52 15.46 4.86
N THR A 45 2.73 14.52 5.40
CA THR A 45 3.20 13.36 6.13
C THR A 45 2.63 12.10 5.53
N LYS A 46 3.46 11.06 5.39
CA LYS A 46 3.01 9.75 4.90
C LYS A 46 2.01 9.14 5.88
N MET A 47 0.86 8.73 5.36
CA MET A 47 -0.16 8.02 6.12
C MET A 47 0.17 6.53 6.20
N ASN A 48 0.21 6.01 7.41
CA ASN A 48 0.30 4.58 7.68
C ASN A 48 -1.11 3.94 7.73
N VAL A 49 -1.14 2.61 7.78
CA VAL A 49 -2.40 1.84 7.79
C VAL A 49 -3.22 2.12 9.05
N ASP A 50 -2.58 2.28 10.21
CA ASP A 50 -3.29 2.57 11.47
C ASP A 50 -4.03 3.90 11.42
N ALA A 51 -3.38 4.96 10.95
CA ALA A 51 -4.04 6.25 10.77
C ALA A 51 -5.16 6.14 9.74
N ALA A 52 -4.93 5.47 8.61
CA ALA A 52 -5.96 5.26 7.58
C ALA A 52 -7.19 4.52 8.15
N HIS A 53 -6.97 3.52 9.01
CA HIS A 53 -8.03 2.79 9.69
C HIS A 53 -8.84 3.69 10.64
N ILE A 54 -8.17 4.49 11.46
CA ILE A 54 -8.82 5.45 12.36
C ILE A 54 -9.67 6.46 11.57
N PHE A 55 -9.11 7.08 10.53
CA PHE A 55 -9.86 8.03 9.70
C PHE A 55 -11.04 7.36 8.99
N ALA A 56 -10.83 6.18 8.40
CA ALA A 56 -11.87 5.43 7.70
C ALA A 56 -13.06 5.19 8.63
N HIS A 57 -12.80 4.60 9.81
CA HIS A 57 -13.82 4.28 10.80
C HIS A 57 -14.65 5.51 11.19
N HIS A 58 -14.00 6.61 11.58
CA HIS A 58 -14.70 7.83 12.00
C HIS A 58 -15.37 8.60 10.86
N LEU A 59 -14.88 8.45 9.63
CA LEU A 59 -15.52 8.98 8.43
C LEU A 59 -16.54 7.99 7.83
N GLY A 60 -16.92 6.95 8.58
CA GLY A 60 -17.98 6.01 8.25
C GLY A 60 -17.73 5.21 6.98
N THR A 61 -16.47 4.85 6.73
CA THR A 61 -16.08 3.86 5.72
C THR A 61 -15.25 2.76 6.38
N ASP A 62 -15.14 1.62 5.72
CA ASP A 62 -14.18 0.60 6.10
C ASP A 62 -12.80 0.86 5.46
N VAL A 63 -11.72 0.40 6.11
CA VAL A 63 -10.35 0.58 5.61
C VAL A 63 -10.09 -0.24 4.35
N VAL A 64 -10.69 -1.42 4.21
CA VAL A 64 -10.58 -2.24 3.00
C VAL A 64 -11.28 -1.55 1.84
N ALA A 65 -12.47 -0.98 2.08
CA ALA A 65 -13.18 -0.18 1.08
C ALA A 65 -12.40 1.07 0.65
N LEU A 66 -11.76 1.76 1.60
CA LEU A 66 -10.87 2.88 1.32
C LEU A 66 -9.70 2.45 0.43
N VAL A 67 -9.01 1.37 0.80
CA VAL A 67 -7.86 0.84 0.05
C VAL A 67 -8.30 0.46 -1.36
N ALA A 68 -9.41 -0.28 -1.51
CA ALA A 68 -9.93 -0.68 -2.82
C ALA A 68 -10.21 0.54 -3.72
N ALA A 69 -10.89 1.57 -3.20
CA ALA A 69 -11.13 2.81 -3.95
C ALA A 69 -9.83 3.57 -4.27
N SER A 70 -8.82 3.50 -3.41
CA SER A 70 -7.52 4.12 -3.65
C SER A 70 -6.63 3.33 -4.62
N LEU A 71 -6.88 2.03 -4.79
CA LEU A 71 -6.18 1.17 -5.74
C LEU A 71 -6.61 1.43 -7.18
N GLU A 72 -7.90 1.74 -7.41
CA GLU A 72 -8.40 2.19 -8.73
C GLU A 72 -7.67 3.45 -9.25
N ASP A 73 -7.16 4.23 -8.30
CA ASP A 73 -6.50 5.51 -8.51
C ASP A 73 -4.98 5.39 -8.75
N VAL A 74 -4.40 4.20 -8.57
CA VAL A 74 -2.97 3.93 -8.67
C VAL A 74 -2.69 3.08 -9.91
N PRO A 75 -2.11 3.65 -10.97
CA PRO A 75 -2.00 2.99 -12.28
C PRO A 75 -0.97 1.86 -12.35
N ASP A 76 -0.08 1.72 -11.35
CA ASP A 76 0.92 0.65 -11.26
C ASP A 76 0.70 -0.12 -9.95
N LEU A 77 -0.27 -1.02 -9.96
CA LEU A 77 -0.28 -2.10 -8.99
C LEU A 77 0.71 -3.15 -9.47
N PRO A 78 1.69 -3.58 -8.65
CA PRO A 78 2.48 -4.74 -9.00
C PRO A 78 1.52 -5.90 -9.26
N THR A 79 1.53 -6.37 -10.50
CA THR A 79 0.75 -7.51 -10.91
C THR A 79 1.50 -8.77 -10.46
N ARG A 80 0.78 -9.90 -10.37
CA ARG A 80 1.44 -11.20 -10.14
C ARG A 80 2.54 -11.50 -11.17
N ALA A 81 2.44 -10.95 -12.37
CA ALA A 81 3.46 -11.10 -13.40
C ALA A 81 4.75 -10.37 -13.01
N ASP A 82 4.64 -9.16 -12.44
CA ASP A 82 5.80 -8.38 -11.97
C ASP A 82 6.50 -9.08 -10.80
N GLU A 83 5.74 -9.69 -9.89
CA GLU A 83 6.29 -10.47 -8.77
C GLU A 83 6.97 -11.78 -9.23
N GLU A 84 6.45 -12.44 -10.27
CA GLU A 84 7.08 -13.64 -10.86
C GLU A 84 8.36 -13.29 -11.62
N GLU A 85 8.38 -12.16 -12.31
CA GLU A 85 9.56 -11.64 -13.01
C GLU A 85 10.66 -11.24 -12.01
N GLU A 86 10.32 -10.55 -10.92
CA GLU A 86 11.28 -10.21 -9.85
C GLU A 86 11.84 -11.46 -9.16
N ARG A 87 11.00 -12.47 -8.88
CA ARG A 87 11.47 -13.76 -8.35
C ARG A 87 12.37 -14.50 -9.33
N ALA A 88 12.09 -14.45 -10.62
CA ALA A 88 12.92 -15.05 -11.65
C ALA A 88 14.28 -14.34 -11.74
N ALA A 89 14.29 -13.01 -11.72
CA ALA A 89 15.49 -12.19 -11.75
C ALA A 89 16.40 -12.46 -10.54
N ILE A 90 15.83 -12.50 -9.33
CA ILE A 90 16.56 -12.84 -8.10
C ILE A 90 17.11 -14.28 -8.18
N GLY A 91 16.31 -15.22 -8.70
CA GLY A 91 16.75 -16.61 -8.89
C GLY A 91 17.94 -16.73 -9.85
N ASP A 92 17.93 -15.98 -10.95
CA ASP A 92 19.00 -15.96 -11.94
C ASP A 92 20.27 -15.27 -11.42
N GLU A 93 20.13 -14.22 -10.61
CA GLU A 93 21.27 -13.56 -9.94
C GLU A 93 21.95 -14.49 -8.93
N ILE A 94 21.17 -15.16 -8.07
CA ILE A 94 21.69 -16.17 -7.12
C ILE A 94 22.40 -17.30 -7.87
N LEU A 95 21.81 -17.77 -8.98
CA LEU A 95 22.42 -18.82 -9.80
C LEU A 95 23.74 -18.36 -10.43
N ARG A 96 23.80 -17.12 -10.92
CA ARG A 96 25.00 -16.53 -11.50
C ARG A 96 26.12 -16.41 -10.47
N GLU A 97 25.80 -16.00 -9.25
CA GLU A 97 26.75 -15.94 -8.15
C GLU A 97 27.26 -17.33 -7.73
N ALA A 98 26.38 -18.33 -7.63
CA ALA A 98 26.76 -19.70 -7.26
C ALA A 98 27.73 -20.31 -8.30
N ILE A 99 27.46 -20.11 -9.59
CA ILE A 99 28.34 -20.54 -10.69
C ILE A 99 29.68 -19.80 -10.64
N GLY A 100 29.67 -18.49 -10.37
CA GLY A 100 30.88 -17.68 -10.24
C GLY A 100 31.78 -18.08 -9.05
N ARG A 101 31.20 -18.66 -8.00
CA ARG A 101 31.93 -19.19 -6.83
C ARG A 101 32.38 -20.65 -6.99
N GLY A 102 32.05 -21.31 -8.10
CA GLY A 102 32.37 -22.72 -8.32
C GLY A 102 31.52 -23.69 -7.48
N GLU A 103 30.39 -23.23 -6.93
CA GLU A 103 29.48 -24.04 -6.13
C GLU A 103 28.47 -24.78 -7.05
N ASN A 104 28.16 -26.04 -6.72
CA ASN A 104 27.15 -26.80 -7.47
C ASN A 104 25.77 -26.13 -7.34
N ALA A 105 25.20 -25.67 -8.46
CA ALA A 105 23.92 -25.00 -8.51
C ALA A 105 22.80 -25.79 -7.79
N PRO A 106 21.88 -25.11 -7.07
CA PRO A 106 20.78 -25.78 -6.39
C PRO A 106 19.87 -26.48 -7.40
N LYS A 107 19.65 -27.78 -7.22
CA LYS A 107 18.78 -28.59 -8.08
C LYS A 107 17.35 -28.02 -8.04
N LYS A 108 16.80 -27.66 -9.20
CA LYS A 108 15.41 -27.16 -9.33
C LYS A 108 14.44 -28.04 -8.55
N PRO A 109 13.50 -27.48 -7.77
CA PRO A 109 12.53 -28.27 -7.03
C PRO A 109 11.63 -29.04 -8.01
N ARG A 110 11.46 -30.35 -7.76
CA ARG A 110 10.63 -31.25 -8.56
C ARG A 110 9.18 -30.74 -8.56
N ARG A 111 8.67 -30.39 -9.74
CA ARG A 111 7.23 -30.19 -9.99
C ARG A 111 6.50 -31.49 -9.64
N TRP A 112 5.69 -31.51 -8.59
CA TRP A 112 4.79 -32.62 -8.30
C TRP A 112 3.69 -32.62 -9.36
N LYS A 113 3.60 -33.69 -10.15
CA LYS A 113 2.42 -33.97 -10.96
C LYS A 113 1.32 -34.42 -10.00
N LYS A 114 0.17 -33.75 -10.08
CA LYS A 114 -1.05 -34.12 -9.36
C LYS A 114 -1.71 -35.22 -10.19
N ASP A 115 -1.82 -36.42 -9.63
CA ASP A 115 -2.68 -37.49 -10.14
C ASP A 115 -4.16 -37.17 -9.83
#